data_AF-A0A8S9N7L4-F1
#
_entry.id   AF-A0A8S9N7L4-F1
#
_cell.length_a   1.000
_cell.length_b   1.000
_cell.length_c   1.000
_cell.angle_alpha   90.00
_cell.angle_beta   90.00
_cell.angle_gamma   90.00
#
_symmetry.space_group_name_H-M   'P 1'
#
loop_
_entity.id
_entity.type
_entity.pdbx_description
1 polymer ?
#
loop_
_entity_poly.entity_id
_entity_poly.type
_entity_poly.pdbx_seq_one_letter_code
_entity_poly.pdbx_strand_id
1 'polypeptide(L)'
;MEAAKDLDDLLPAHEKYLSSIVGKSLLGEQSQTIRKSLFVLFELILRFRSHADRLYEGIYEMQIRTKESGRGRNKTQESSSWISEGRKAITQRAGEFLQSMNLKFLFFRLVFTEFYSRLHAKGKES
;
A
#
# COMPACT_ATOMS: atom_id res chain seq x y z
N MET A 1 10.13 -29.94 -34.83
CA MET A 1 11.16 -30.29 -33.83
C MET A 1 11.86 -31.54 -34.34
N GLU A 2 12.77 -31.40 -35.28
CA GLU A 2 13.76 -32.42 -35.66
C GLU A 2 14.98 -31.64 -36.13
N ALA A 3 16.10 -31.70 -35.40
CA ALA A 3 17.31 -31.00 -35.81
C ALA A 3 18.61 -31.54 -35.20
N ALA A 4 18.56 -32.24 -34.06
CA ALA A 4 19.74 -32.91 -33.53
C ALA A 4 19.86 -34.30 -34.15
N LYS A 5 20.92 -34.55 -34.92
CA LYS A 5 21.19 -35.86 -35.51
C LYS A 5 21.98 -36.76 -34.55
N ASP A 6 22.70 -36.17 -33.61
CA ASP A 6 23.47 -36.85 -32.57
C ASP A 6 23.46 -36.08 -31.23
N LEU A 7 24.14 -36.65 -30.23
CA LEU A 7 24.23 -36.07 -28.88
C LEU A 7 25.04 -34.76 -28.87
N ASP A 8 26.03 -34.64 -29.75
CA ASP A 8 26.88 -33.47 -29.88
C ASP A 8 26.13 -32.28 -30.48
N ASP A 9 25.11 -32.52 -31.30
CA ASP A 9 24.17 -31.49 -31.76
C ASP A 9 23.12 -31.11 -30.69
N LEU A 10 22.71 -32.08 -29.85
CA LEU A 10 21.65 -31.88 -28.86
C LEU A 10 22.10 -31.02 -27.67
N LEU A 11 23.33 -31.23 -27.19
CA LEU A 11 23.88 -30.52 -26.03
C LEU A 11 23.94 -28.99 -26.25
N PRO A 12 24.52 -28.48 -27.35
CA PRO A 12 24.57 -27.04 -27.64
C PRO A 12 23.17 -26.46 -27.91
N ALA A 13 22.28 -27.22 -28.55
CA ALA A 13 20.91 -26.78 -28.79
C ALA A 13 20.15 -26.58 -27.47
N HIS A 14 20.34 -27.49 -26.52
CA HIS A 14 19.77 -27.39 -25.18
C HIS A 14 20.39 -26.24 -24.38
N GLU A 15 21.71 -26.06 -24.43
CA GLU A 15 22.39 -24.93 -23.77
C GLU A 15 21.91 -23.57 -24.31
N LYS A 16 21.73 -23.48 -25.63
CA LYS A 16 21.15 -22.30 -26.28
C LYS A 16 19.70 -22.06 -25.86
N TYR A 17 18.90 -23.11 -25.74
CA TYR A 17 17.53 -23.01 -25.25
C TYR A 17 17.48 -22.49 -23.81
N LEU A 18 18.28 -23.06 -22.90
CA LEU A 18 18.36 -22.61 -21.51
C LEU A 18 18.82 -21.16 -21.41
N SER A 19 19.86 -20.79 -22.15
CA SER A 19 20.35 -19.41 -22.22
C SER A 19 19.26 -18.45 -22.72
N SER A 20 18.48 -18.88 -23.72
CA SER A 20 17.34 -18.10 -24.22
C SER A 20 16.25 -17.93 -23.16
N ILE A 21 15.91 -18.98 -22.41
CA ILE A 21 14.95 -18.88 -21.29
C ILE A 21 15.47 -17.92 -20.22
N VAL A 22 16.70 -18.09 -19.75
CA VAL A 22 17.28 -17.25 -18.71
C VAL A 22 17.29 -15.77 -19.13
N GLY A 23 17.66 -15.49 -20.38
CA GLY A 23 17.59 -14.15 -20.95
C GLY A 23 16.17 -13.58 -21.00
N LYS A 24 15.20 -14.35 -21.51
CA LYS A 24 13.80 -13.93 -21.63
C LYS A 24 13.10 -13.77 -20.28
N SER A 25 13.50 -14.54 -19.27
CA SER A 25 12.99 -14.45 -17.90
C SER A 25 13.61 -13.31 -17.10
N LEU A 26 14.38 -12.41 -17.74
CA LEU A 26 15.06 -11.28 -17.10
C LEU A 26 16.09 -11.69 -16.03
N LEU A 27 16.54 -12.94 -16.08
CA LEU A 27 17.57 -13.50 -15.19
C LEU A 27 18.98 -13.41 -15.80
N GLY A 28 19.08 -13.02 -17.08
CA GLY A 28 20.36 -12.76 -17.74
C GLY A 28 21.03 -11.46 -17.28
N GLU A 29 22.34 -11.36 -17.54
CA GLU A 29 23.18 -10.21 -17.16
C GLU A 29 22.74 -8.89 -17.80
N GLN A 30 22.22 -8.96 -19.03
CA GLN A 30 21.67 -7.81 -19.75
C GLN A 30 20.49 -7.15 -19.01
N SER A 31 19.75 -7.95 -18.23
CA SER A 31 18.52 -7.55 -17.55
C SER A 31 18.76 -7.13 -16.10
N GLN A 32 20.01 -6.92 -15.69
CA GLN A 32 20.36 -6.54 -14.31
C GLN A 32 19.64 -5.28 -13.83
N THR A 33 19.55 -4.25 -14.69
CA THR A 33 18.88 -2.98 -14.34
C THR A 33 17.41 -3.20 -14.05
N ILE A 34 16.67 -3.86 -14.95
CA ILE A 34 15.24 -4.12 -14.77
C ILE A 34 14.99 -5.07 -13.59
N ARG A 35 15.84 -6.07 -13.39
CA ARG A 35 15.77 -6.97 -12.24
C ARG A 35 15.92 -6.22 -10.91
N LYS A 36 16.86 -5.27 -10.82
CA LYS A 36 17.01 -4.39 -9.65
C LYS A 36 15.77 -3.51 -9.45
N SER A 37 15.22 -2.93 -10.52
CA SER A 37 13.98 -2.15 -10.44
C SER A 37 12.79 -2.99 -9.96
N LEU A 38 12.64 -4.21 -10.48
CA LEU A 38 11.61 -5.15 -10.03
C LEU A 38 11.78 -5.53 -8.56
N PHE A 39 13.02 -5.74 -8.10
CA PHE A 39 13.29 -6.02 -6.70
C PHE A 39 12.85 -4.86 -5.79
N VAL A 40 13.21 -3.62 -6.12
CA VAL A 40 12.77 -2.43 -5.39
C VAL A 40 11.24 -2.31 -5.40
N LEU A 41 10.59 -2.60 -6.53
CA LEU A 41 9.14 -2.57 -6.66
C LEU A 41 8.48 -3.62 -5.75
N PHE A 42 8.98 -4.85 -5.73
CA PHE A 42 8.47 -5.92 -4.86
C PHE A 42 8.66 -5.57 -3.38
N GLU A 43 9.83 -5.06 -2.99
CA GLU A 43 10.08 -4.56 -1.63
C GLU A 43 9.07 -3.46 -1.24
N LEU A 44 8.78 -2.53 -2.15
CA LEU A 44 7.80 -1.48 -1.89
C LEU A 44 6.38 -2.04 -1.72
N ILE A 45 5.98 -3.03 -2.53
CA ILE A 45 4.69 -3.72 -2.42
C ILE A 45 4.58 -4.44 -1.07
N LEU A 46 5.64 -5.15 -0.65
CA LEU A 46 5.65 -5.86 0.64
C LEU A 46 5.58 -4.88 1.82
N ARG A 47 6.33 -3.78 1.78
CA ARG A 47 6.26 -2.72 2.81
C ARG A 47 4.87 -2.09 2.87
N PHE A 48 4.28 -1.75 1.71
CA PHE A 48 2.93 -1.21 1.64
C PHE A 48 1.93 -2.15 2.31
N ARG A 49 1.98 -3.45 2.01
CA ARG A 49 1.09 -4.45 2.63
C ARG A 49 1.20 -4.45 4.14
N SER A 50 2.43 -4.52 4.68
CA SER A 50 2.66 -4.52 6.13
C SER A 50 2.08 -3.26 6.80
N HIS A 51 2.28 -2.10 6.18
CA HIS A 51 1.74 -0.86 6.70
C HIS A 51 0.20 -0.82 6.59
N ALA A 52 -0.37 -1.34 5.50
CA ALA A 52 -1.81 -1.34 5.26
C ALA A 52 -2.52 -2.24 6.27
N ASP A 53 -1.96 -3.41 6.56
CA ASP A 53 -2.43 -4.33 7.60
C ASP A 53 -2.44 -3.61 8.97
N ARG A 54 -1.38 -2.87 9.31
CA ARG A 54 -1.30 -2.09 10.56
C ARG A 54 -2.32 -0.95 10.62
N LEU A 55 -2.60 -0.31 9.49
CA LEU A 55 -3.62 0.74 9.40
C LEU A 55 -5.03 0.17 9.60
N TYR A 56 -5.33 -0.97 8.96
CA TYR A 56 -6.61 -1.66 9.10
C TYR A 56 -6.86 -2.13 10.53
N GLU A 57 -5.89 -2.80 11.16
CA GLU A 57 -5.96 -3.20 12.57
C GLU A 57 -6.24 -1.98 13.43
N GLY A 58 -5.53 -0.89 13.16
CA GLY A 58 -5.68 0.33 13.91
C GLY A 58 -7.06 0.99 13.83
N ILE A 59 -7.68 1.00 12.63
CA ILE A 59 -9.05 1.50 12.46
C ILE A 59 -10.05 0.57 13.14
N TYR A 60 -9.83 -0.74 13.05
CA TYR A 60 -10.70 -1.75 13.65
C TYR A 60 -10.74 -1.66 15.18
N GLU A 61 -9.59 -1.54 15.84
CA GLU A 61 -9.48 -1.32 17.29
C GLU A 61 -10.27 -0.08 17.75
N MET A 62 -10.14 1.03 17.01
CA MET A 62 -10.87 2.27 17.33
C MET A 62 -12.38 2.11 17.19
N GLN A 63 -12.82 1.36 16.18
CA GLN A 63 -14.24 1.10 15.97
C GLN A 63 -14.84 0.22 17.08
N ILE A 64 -14.09 -0.77 17.58
CA ILE A 64 -14.52 -1.62 18.71
C ILE A 64 -14.66 -0.78 19.98
N ARG A 65 -13.64 0.01 20.34
CA ARG A 65 -13.69 0.93 21.50
C ARG A 65 -14.87 1.90 21.41
N THR A 66 -15.21 2.35 20.20
CA THR A 66 -16.37 3.21 19.95
C THR A 66 -17.70 2.49 20.22
N LYS A 67 -17.83 1.21 19.81
CA LYS A 67 -19.04 0.41 20.04
C LYS A 67 -19.23 0.03 21.51
N GLU A 68 -18.14 -0.15 22.26
CA GLU A 68 -18.17 -0.46 23.70
C GLU A 68 -18.52 0.77 24.54
N SER A 69 -18.00 1.96 24.17
CA SER A 69 -18.27 3.22 24.89
C SER A 69 -19.70 3.75 24.67
N GLY A 70 -20.36 3.37 23.56
CA GLY A 70 -21.73 3.78 23.23
C GLY A 70 -22.85 3.11 24.04
N ARG A 71 -22.54 2.18 24.96
CA ARG A 71 -23.53 1.45 25.76
C ARG A 71 -24.03 2.19 27.01
N GLY A 72 -23.52 3.38 27.33
CA GLY A 72 -23.78 4.02 28.64
C GLY A 72 -24.04 5.53 28.67
N ARG A 73 -24.16 6.26 27.56
CA ARG A 73 -24.26 7.73 27.64
C ARG A 73 -25.25 8.35 26.66
N ASN A 74 -26.12 9.19 27.21
CA ASN A 74 -27.32 9.73 26.60
C ASN A 74 -27.05 10.52 25.31
N LYS A 75 -27.86 10.23 24.29
CA LYS A 75 -27.86 10.84 22.96
C LYS A 75 -28.18 12.33 23.05
N THR A 76 -27.35 13.19 22.45
CA THR A 76 -27.72 14.11 21.33
C THR A 76 -26.66 15.21 21.12
N GLN A 77 -25.87 15.59 22.14
CA GLN A 77 -24.89 16.70 22.00
C GLN A 77 -23.42 16.25 21.89
N GLU A 78 -23.02 15.10 22.43
CA GLU A 78 -21.64 14.57 22.34
C GLU A 78 -21.31 13.92 20.99
N SER A 79 -22.33 13.53 20.21
CA SER A 79 -22.14 12.75 18.98
C SER A 79 -21.39 13.53 17.90
N SER A 80 -21.60 14.84 17.78
CA SER A 80 -20.89 15.68 16.81
C SER A 80 -19.43 15.96 17.23
N SER A 81 -19.20 16.17 18.53
CA SER A 81 -17.88 16.38 19.11
C SER A 81 -17.00 15.12 19.01
N TRP A 82 -17.55 13.94 19.25
CA TRP A 82 -16.81 12.67 19.18
C TRP A 82 -16.51 12.21 17.75
N ILE A 83 -17.44 12.42 16.81
CA ILE A 83 -17.21 12.11 15.39
C ILE A 83 -16.08 13.00 14.81
N SER A 84 -15.89 14.22 15.34
CA SER A 84 -14.75 15.08 15.02
C SER A 84 -13.44 14.50 15.57
N GLU A 85 -13.43 14.02 16.81
CA GLU A 85 -12.24 13.44 17.46
C GLU A 85 -11.81 12.10 16.81
N GLY A 86 -12.76 11.22 16.50
CA GLY A 86 -12.48 9.95 15.80
C GLY A 86 -11.95 10.18 14.38
N ARG A 87 -12.48 11.17 13.65
CA ARG A 87 -11.95 11.56 12.34
C ARG A 87 -10.53 12.11 12.44
N LYS A 88 -10.24 12.92 13.46
CA LYS A 88 -8.90 13.47 13.72
C LYS A 88 -7.88 12.36 14.04
N ALA A 89 -8.26 11.36 14.83
CA ALA A 89 -7.41 10.19 15.14
C ALA A 89 -7.14 9.33 13.90
N ILE A 90 -8.14 9.12 13.04
CA ILE A 90 -7.99 8.41 11.76
C ILE A 90 -7.03 9.15 10.83
N THR A 91 -7.20 10.47 10.66
CA THR A 91 -6.28 11.26 9.83
C THR A 91 -4.87 11.26 10.39
N GLN A 92 -4.70 11.37 11.70
CA GLN A 92 -3.39 11.31 12.33
C GLN A 92 -2.69 9.97 12.00
N ARG A 93 -3.39 8.85 12.20
CA ARG A 93 -2.84 7.51 11.96
C ARG A 93 -2.57 7.23 10.47
N ALA A 94 -3.45 7.71 9.60
CA ALA A 94 -3.22 7.70 8.14
C ALA A 94 -2.05 8.61 7.75
N GLY A 95 -1.85 9.72 8.46
CA GLY A 95 -0.73 10.63 8.28
C GLY A 95 0.62 10.00 8.64
N GLU A 96 0.69 9.34 9.79
CA GLU A 96 1.86 8.58 10.25
C GLU A 96 2.19 7.42 9.30
N PHE A 97 1.17 6.74 8.77
CA PHE A 97 1.31 5.73 7.72
C PHE A 97 1.97 6.31 6.46
N LEU A 98 1.47 7.45 5.95
CA LEU A 98 2.00 8.08 4.74
C LEU A 98 3.43 8.62 4.93
N GLN A 99 3.76 9.09 6.14
CA GLN A 99 5.13 9.45 6.50
C GLN A 99 6.07 8.24 6.53
N SER A 100 5.63 7.11 7.12
CA SER A 100 6.43 5.86 7.12
C SER A 100 6.72 5.34 5.71
N MET A 101 5.87 5.68 4.75
CA MET A 101 6.02 5.33 3.34
C MET A 101 6.75 6.39 2.49
N ASN A 102 7.19 7.51 3.07
CA ASN A 102 7.76 8.66 2.34
C ASN A 102 6.83 9.23 1.25
N LEU A 103 5.53 8.99 1.33
CA LEU A 103 4.51 9.43 0.38
C LEU A 103 4.03 10.85 0.71
N LYS A 104 4.96 11.80 0.70
CA LYS A 104 4.72 13.22 1.07
C LYS A 104 3.55 13.86 0.29
N PHE A 105 3.38 13.47 -0.97
CA PHE A 105 2.29 13.96 -1.83
C PHE A 105 0.90 13.46 -1.36
N LEU A 106 0.78 12.18 -1.01
CA LEU A 106 -0.48 11.64 -0.52
C LEU A 106 -0.82 12.20 0.86
N PHE A 107 0.19 12.46 1.70
CA PHE A 107 0.01 13.11 3.00
C PHE A 107 -0.55 14.52 2.83
N PHE A 108 0.02 15.32 1.93
CA PHE A 108 -0.51 16.64 1.59
C PHE A 108 -1.96 16.57 1.10
N ARG A 109 -2.28 15.60 0.22
CA ARG A 109 -3.64 15.41 -0.28
C ARG A 109 -4.63 15.04 0.83
N LEU A 110 -4.22 14.22 1.79
CA LEU A 110 -5.04 13.83 2.94
C LEU A 110 -5.33 15.05 3.83
N VAL A 111 -4.29 15.82 4.20
CA VAL A 111 -4.42 17.05 5.01
C VAL A 111 -5.30 18.09 4.30
N PHE A 112 -5.12 18.25 3.00
CA PHE A 112 -5.90 19.18 2.18
C PHE A 112 -7.39 18.78 2.10
N THR A 113 -7.67 17.48 1.93
CA THR A 113 -9.05 16.98 1.87
C THR A 113 -9.79 17.19 3.20
N GLU A 114 -9.11 17.02 4.32
CA GLU A 114 -9.68 17.32 5.64
C GLU A 114 -9.95 18.81 5.84
N PHE A 115 -9.04 19.69 5.38
CA PHE A 115 -9.24 21.14 5.45
C PHE A 115 -10.52 21.60 4.74
N TYR A 116 -10.77 21.11 3.51
CA TYR A 116 -12.00 21.45 2.78
C TYR A 116 -13.26 20.84 3.38
N SER A 117 -13.16 19.63 3.93
CA SER A 117 -14.29 19.00 4.63
C SER A 117 -14.73 19.82 5.85
N ARG A 118 -13.77 20.44 6.56
CA ARG A 118 -14.03 21.35 7.69
C ARG A 118 -14.64 22.68 7.25
N LEU A 119 -14.17 23.26 6.14
CA LEU A 119 -14.75 24.49 5.58
C LEU A 119 -16.20 24.29 5.12
N HIS A 120 -16.49 23.16 4.47
CA HIS A 120 -17.83 22.85 3.98
C HIS A 120 -18.82 22.50 5.11
N ALA A 121 -18.34 22.01 6.25
CA ALA A 121 -19.16 21.81 7.44
C ALA A 121 -19.53 23.15 8.10
N LYS A 122 -18.58 24.09 8.17
CA LYS A 122 -18.76 25.41 8.81
C LYS A 122 -19.67 26.36 8.03
N GLY A 123 -19.74 26.21 6.70
CA GLY A 123 -20.64 26.98 5.84
C GLY A 123 -22.12 26.55 5.86
N LYS A 124 -22.48 25.47 6.57
CA LYS A 124 -23.87 25.01 6.73
C LYS A 124 -24.50 25.42 8.08
N GLU A 125 -23.78 26.12 8.94
CA GLU A 125 -24.22 26.59 10.27
C GLU A 125 -24.49 28.11 10.32
N SER A 126 -24.60 28.79 9.17
CA SER A 126 -25.10 30.18 9.02
C SER A 126 -26.30 30.20 8.09
#